data_AF-A0A518BL02-F1
#
_entry.id   AF-A0A518BL02-F1
#
_cell.length_a   1.000
_cell.length_b   1.000
_cell.length_c   1.000
_cell.angle_alpha   90.00
_cell.angle_beta   90.00
_cell.angle_gamma   90.00
#
_symmetry.space_group_name_H-M   'P 1'
#
loop_
_entity.id
_entity.type
_entity.pdbx_description
1 polymer ?
#
loop_
_entity_poly.entity_id
_entity_poly.type
_entity_poly.pdbx_seq_one_letter_code
_entity_poly.pdbx_strand_id
1 'polypeptide(L)'
;MKRSNPNRREAWNQRRNRKRLERHRELKRRSANRGSGFQFERELAERRAALADRRWAREEFRRLVLIRAGHRCERCSSAWELQAHHFLPKSRGGPDLPENGICLCAKCHRGVHDHTVEDWASWIDSRKAGAA
;
A
#
# COMPACT_ATOMS: atom_id res chain seq x y z
N MET A 1 24.04 -2.94 -26.78
CA MET A 1 23.96 -1.96 -25.69
C MET A 1 23.12 -0.76 -26.13
N LYS A 2 21.84 -0.68 -25.76
CA LYS A 2 20.94 0.40 -26.22
C LYS A 2 21.10 1.63 -25.31
N ARG A 3 21.81 2.65 -25.78
CA ARG A 3 21.93 3.95 -25.11
C ARG A 3 20.57 4.67 -25.19
N SER A 4 19.88 4.80 -24.06
CA SER A 4 18.63 5.54 -23.93
C SER A 4 18.86 7.03 -24.25
N ASN A 5 18.12 7.60 -25.20
CA ASN A 5 18.24 9.00 -25.61
C ASN A 5 17.81 9.95 -24.45
N PRO A 6 18.74 10.74 -23.86
CA PRO A 6 18.49 11.54 -22.66
C PRO A 6 17.42 12.63 -22.86
N ASN A 7 17.19 13.03 -24.12
CA ASN A 7 16.35 14.19 -24.46
C ASN A 7 14.85 13.96 -24.18
N ARG A 8 14.33 12.71 -24.27
CA ARG A 8 12.88 12.45 -24.03
C ARG A 8 12.51 12.47 -22.55
N ARG A 9 13.37 11.95 -21.68
CA ARG A 9 13.13 11.88 -20.22
C ARG A 9 13.28 13.25 -19.58
N GLU A 10 14.26 14.02 -20.03
CA GLU A 10 14.43 15.43 -19.63
C GLU A 10 13.28 16.29 -20.14
N ALA A 11 12.86 16.17 -21.40
CA ALA A 11 11.70 16.90 -21.92
C ALA A 11 10.39 16.54 -21.20
N TRP A 12 10.20 15.28 -20.80
CA TRP A 12 9.07 14.85 -19.97
C TRP A 12 9.13 15.45 -18.56
N ASN A 13 10.31 15.40 -17.91
CA ASN A 13 10.53 15.99 -16.59
C ASN A 13 10.35 17.53 -16.61
N GLN A 14 10.84 18.22 -17.64
CA GLN A 14 10.70 19.66 -17.81
C GLN A 14 9.24 20.06 -18.04
N ARG A 15 8.49 19.34 -18.90
CA ARG A 15 7.05 19.58 -19.09
C ARG A 15 6.24 19.32 -17.81
N ARG A 16 6.58 18.27 -17.06
CA ARG A 16 5.96 17.94 -15.78
C ARG A 16 6.27 18.98 -14.71
N ASN A 17 7.51 19.46 -14.65
CA ASN A 17 7.94 20.50 -13.72
C ASN A 17 7.31 21.86 -14.05
N ARG A 18 7.17 22.21 -15.33
CA ARG A 18 6.47 23.44 -15.76
C ARG A 18 4.99 23.44 -15.35
N LYS A 19 4.26 22.36 -15.66
CA LYS A 19 2.85 22.21 -15.22
C LYS A 19 2.71 22.22 -13.69
N ARG A 20 3.68 21.65 -12.96
CA ARG A 20 3.72 21.67 -11.49
C ARG A 20 4.00 23.07 -10.94
N LEU A 21 4.91 23.83 -11.55
CA LEU A 21 5.25 25.20 -11.18
C LEU A 21 4.10 26.17 -11.46
N GLU A 22 3.43 26.05 -12.61
CA GLU A 22 2.23 26.83 -12.94
C GLU A 22 1.11 26.57 -11.94
N ARG A 23 0.82 25.30 -11.65
CA ARG A 23 -0.19 24.90 -10.67
C ARG A 23 0.15 25.41 -9.26
N HIS A 24 1.43 25.37 -8.87
CA HIS A 24 1.90 25.94 -7.60
C HIS A 24 1.77 27.48 -7.55
N ARG A 25 2.08 28.19 -8.64
CA ARG A 25 1.88 29.65 -8.76
C ARG A 25 0.40 30.02 -8.69
N GLU A 26 -0.47 29.24 -9.30
CA GLU A 26 -1.93 29.42 -9.23
C GLU A 26 -2.50 29.14 -7.83
N LEU A 27 -2.03 28.08 -7.16
CA LEU A 27 -2.38 27.81 -5.76
C LEU A 27 -1.94 28.94 -4.83
N LYS A 28 -0.73 29.50 -5.02
CA LYS A 28 -0.25 30.66 -4.26
C LYS A 28 -1.10 31.91 -4.51
N ARG A 29 -1.50 32.18 -5.76
CA ARG A 29 -2.41 33.29 -6.09
C ARG A 29 -3.80 33.12 -5.48
N ARG A 30 -4.35 31.90 -5.48
CA ARG A 30 -5.62 31.56 -4.81
C ARG A 30 -5.54 31.58 -3.28
N SER A 31 -4.35 31.51 -2.71
CA SER A 31 -4.09 31.64 -1.27
C SER A 31 -3.96 33.11 -0.85
N ALA A 32 -3.44 33.98 -1.71
CA ALA A 32 -3.26 35.40 -1.43
C ALA A 32 -4.59 36.20 -1.43
N ASN A 33 -5.69 35.63 -1.94
CA ASN A 33 -6.99 36.30 -2.08
C ASN A 33 -8.13 35.63 -1.27
N ARG A 34 -7.81 34.69 -0.36
CA ARG A 34 -8.80 33.98 0.47
C ARG A 34 -8.69 34.45 1.92
N GLY A 35 -9.67 35.23 2.36
CA GLY A 35 -9.98 35.30 3.79
C GLY A 35 -10.48 33.94 4.32
N SER A 36 -10.28 33.74 5.62
CA SER A 36 -10.71 32.64 6.50
C SER A 36 -9.77 31.42 6.62
N GLY A 37 -8.85 31.48 7.60
CA GLY A 37 -8.12 30.31 8.11
C GLY A 37 -9.05 29.13 8.47
N PHE A 38 -10.31 29.41 8.77
CA PHE A 38 -11.37 28.44 9.01
C PHE A 38 -11.60 27.42 7.88
N GLN A 39 -11.59 27.85 6.60
CA GLN A 39 -11.78 26.90 5.48
C GLN A 39 -10.58 25.97 5.31
N PHE A 40 -9.36 26.48 5.51
CA PHE A 40 -8.13 25.71 5.42
C PHE A 40 -7.99 24.72 6.60
N GLU A 41 -8.33 25.14 7.81
CA GLU A 41 -8.37 24.28 9.00
C GLU A 41 -9.35 23.12 8.83
N ARG A 42 -10.54 23.39 8.27
CA ARG A 42 -11.53 22.35 7.96
C ARG A 42 -11.00 21.34 6.95
N GLU A 43 -10.40 21.81 5.84
CA GLU A 43 -9.80 20.92 4.83
C GLU A 43 -8.65 20.06 5.41
N LEU A 44 -7.83 20.63 6.30
CA LEU A 44 -6.79 19.88 7.01
C LEU A 44 -7.38 18.84 7.98
N ALA A 45 -8.46 19.19 8.69
CA ALA A 45 -9.15 18.27 9.59
C ALA A 45 -9.75 17.08 8.84
N GLU A 46 -10.42 17.32 7.70
CA GLU A 46 -10.96 16.27 6.83
C GLU A 46 -9.84 15.35 6.30
N ARG A 47 -8.71 15.92 5.86
CA ARG A 47 -7.55 15.13 5.42
C ARG A 47 -6.94 14.31 6.55
N ARG A 48 -6.85 14.86 7.77
CA ARG A 48 -6.39 14.13 8.95
C ARG A 48 -7.33 13.00 9.31
N ALA A 49 -8.64 13.23 9.29
CA ALA A 49 -9.66 12.22 9.53
C ALA A 49 -9.57 11.09 8.50
N ALA A 50 -9.42 11.41 7.21
CA ALA A 50 -9.25 10.41 6.15
C ALA A 50 -7.97 9.58 6.30
N LEU A 51 -6.86 10.16 6.78
CA LEU A 51 -5.64 9.41 7.08
C LEU A 51 -5.80 8.52 8.33
N ALA A 52 -6.50 9.00 9.35
CA ALA A 52 -6.81 8.23 10.56
C ALA A 52 -7.72 7.03 10.24
N ASP A 53 -8.76 7.23 9.43
CA ASP A 53 -9.64 6.19 8.93
C ASP A 53 -8.87 5.10 8.16
N ARG A 54 -7.99 5.51 7.25
CA ARG A 54 -7.10 4.58 6.52
C ARG A 54 -6.16 3.81 7.44
N ARG A 55 -5.65 4.45 8.50
CA ARG A 55 -4.80 3.79 9.49
C ARG A 55 -5.60 2.74 10.26
N TRP A 56 -6.79 3.11 10.72
CA TRP A 56 -7.71 2.20 11.40
C TRP A 56 -8.09 1.00 10.52
N ALA A 57 -8.48 1.24 9.26
CA ALA A 57 -8.81 0.17 8.32
C ALA A 57 -7.64 -0.81 8.11
N ARG A 58 -6.39 -0.32 8.08
CA ARG A 58 -5.19 -1.17 7.98
C ARG A 58 -4.93 -1.98 9.25
N GLU A 59 -5.11 -1.37 10.41
CA GLU A 59 -4.95 -2.04 11.71
C GLU A 59 -6.02 -3.12 11.89
N GLU A 60 -7.25 -2.82 11.51
CA GLU A 60 -8.39 -3.73 11.58
C GLU A 60 -8.25 -4.89 10.59
N PHE A 61 -7.85 -4.61 9.34
CA PHE A 61 -7.47 -5.65 8.37
C PHE A 61 -6.43 -6.61 8.96
N ARG A 62 -5.34 -6.08 9.51
CA ARG A 62 -4.31 -6.91 10.12
C ARG A 62 -4.87 -7.76 11.27
N ARG A 63 -5.65 -7.15 12.16
CA ARG A 63 -6.25 -7.80 13.33
C ARG A 63 -7.15 -8.97 12.90
N LEU A 64 -8.05 -8.72 11.95
CA LEU A 64 -9.01 -9.72 11.48
C LEU A 64 -8.33 -10.88 10.75
N VAL A 65 -7.31 -10.62 9.92
CA VAL A 65 -6.52 -11.67 9.26
C VAL A 65 -5.81 -12.57 10.28
N LEU A 66 -5.19 -11.99 11.31
CA LEU A 66 -4.50 -12.75 12.35
C LEU A 66 -5.46 -13.60 13.18
N ILE A 67 -6.63 -13.05 13.53
CA ILE A 67 -7.69 -13.78 14.25
C ILE A 67 -8.20 -14.96 13.41
N ARG A 68 -8.52 -14.72 12.13
CA ARG A 68 -8.99 -15.75 11.19
C ARG A 68 -7.98 -16.90 11.06
N ALA A 69 -6.69 -16.59 11.05
CA ALA A 69 -5.62 -17.57 10.96
C ALA A 69 -5.25 -18.24 12.30
N GLY A 70 -5.99 -17.96 13.40
CA GLY A 70 -5.70 -18.52 14.72
C GLY A 70 -4.33 -18.11 15.27
N HIS A 71 -3.83 -16.92 14.89
CA HIS A 71 -2.48 -16.45 15.21
C HIS A 71 -1.39 -17.45 14.81
N ARG A 72 -1.53 -18.09 13.64
CA ARG A 72 -0.50 -18.92 13.03
C ARG A 72 -0.31 -18.56 11.56
N CYS A 73 0.92 -18.73 11.09
CA CYS A 73 1.25 -18.62 9.67
C CYS A 73 0.48 -19.68 8.87
N GLU A 74 -0.33 -19.26 7.90
CA GLU A 74 -1.19 -20.16 7.12
C GLU A 74 -0.40 -21.06 6.16
N ARG A 75 0.91 -20.80 5.99
CA ARG A 75 1.83 -21.63 5.20
C ARG A 75 2.64 -22.63 6.03
N CYS A 76 3.12 -22.24 7.21
CA CYS A 76 4.10 -23.04 7.97
C CYS A 76 3.78 -23.19 9.45
N SER A 77 2.60 -22.74 9.88
CA SER A 77 2.08 -22.86 11.25
C SER A 77 2.90 -22.16 12.35
N SER A 78 3.95 -21.40 12.01
CA SER A 78 4.71 -20.60 12.98
C SER A 78 3.80 -19.59 13.68
N ALA A 79 4.00 -19.39 14.99
CA ALA A 79 3.32 -18.35 15.79
C ALA A 79 4.11 -17.04 15.87
N TRP A 80 5.30 -16.99 15.26
CA TRP A 80 6.27 -15.90 15.44
C TRP A 80 6.26 -14.91 14.27
N GLU A 81 6.43 -13.63 14.59
CA GLU A 81 6.57 -12.51 13.64
C GLU A 81 5.49 -12.48 12.55
N LEU A 82 4.23 -12.58 12.97
CA LEU A 82 3.09 -12.66 12.07
C LEU A 82 2.76 -11.31 11.41
N GLN A 83 2.50 -11.36 10.11
CA GLN A 83 2.20 -10.24 9.25
C GLN A 83 0.99 -10.59 8.36
N ALA A 84 0.12 -9.62 8.13
CA ALA A 84 -0.97 -9.76 7.17
C ALA A 84 -0.48 -9.32 5.78
N HIS A 85 -0.62 -10.20 4.80
CA HIS A 85 -0.24 -9.96 3.42
C HIS A 85 -1.49 -9.92 2.52
N HIS A 86 -1.54 -9.01 1.55
CA HIS A 86 -2.70 -8.86 0.66
C HIS A 86 -2.61 -9.77 -0.56
N PHE A 87 -3.67 -10.52 -0.87
CA PHE A 87 -3.80 -11.35 -2.08
C PHE A 87 -3.73 -10.52 -3.36
N LEU A 88 -4.66 -9.57 -3.51
CA LEU A 88 -4.59 -8.50 -4.47
C LEU A 88 -3.84 -7.33 -3.84
N PRO A 89 -2.65 -6.93 -4.35
CA PRO A 89 -1.89 -5.83 -3.77
C PRO A 89 -2.67 -4.51 -3.75
N LYS A 90 -2.42 -3.68 -2.73
CA LYS A 90 -3.01 -2.33 -2.63
C LYS A 90 -2.76 -1.46 -3.87
N SER A 91 -1.60 -1.61 -4.50
CA SER A 91 -1.25 -0.89 -5.74
C SER A 91 -2.12 -1.27 -6.95
N ARG A 92 -2.78 -2.43 -6.89
CA ARG A 92 -3.71 -2.94 -7.90
C ARG A 92 -5.18 -2.85 -7.43
N GLY A 93 -5.47 -2.06 -6.40
CA GLY A 93 -6.84 -1.85 -5.92
C GLY A 93 -7.35 -2.88 -4.91
N GLY A 94 -6.46 -3.69 -4.31
CA GLY A 94 -6.84 -4.64 -3.27
C GLY A 94 -7.58 -4.00 -2.09
N PRO A 95 -8.75 -4.53 -1.67
CA PRO A 95 -9.46 -4.04 -0.52
C PRO A 95 -8.76 -4.45 0.80
N ASP A 96 -8.98 -3.68 1.86
CA ASP A 96 -8.54 -4.01 3.22
C ASP A 96 -9.58 -4.91 3.91
N LEU A 97 -9.91 -6.02 3.24
CA LEU A 97 -10.88 -7.00 3.70
C LEU A 97 -10.16 -8.30 4.13
N PRO A 98 -10.59 -8.99 5.19
CA PRO A 98 -9.92 -10.20 5.67
C PRO A 98 -9.80 -11.31 4.63
N GLU A 99 -10.74 -11.37 3.68
CA GLU A 99 -10.76 -12.32 2.55
C GLU A 99 -9.65 -12.02 1.54
N ASN A 100 -9.23 -10.76 1.44
CA ASN A 100 -8.08 -10.35 0.64
C ASN A 100 -6.76 -10.44 1.42
N GLY A 101 -6.74 -11.06 2.60
CA GLY A 101 -5.57 -11.14 3.47
C GLY A 101 -5.20 -12.56 3.87
N ILE A 102 -3.92 -12.79 4.10
CA ILE A 102 -3.36 -14.04 4.62
C ILE A 102 -2.30 -13.77 5.68
N CYS A 103 -2.29 -14.58 6.74
CA CYS A 103 -1.36 -14.47 7.84
C CYS A 103 -0.08 -15.25 7.54
N LEU A 104 1.06 -14.56 7.48
CA LEU A 104 2.37 -15.16 7.21
C LEU A 104 3.39 -14.72 8.26
N CYS A 105 4.29 -15.63 8.66
CA CYS A 105 5.49 -15.22 9.42
C CYS A 105 6.45 -14.43 8.53
N ALA A 106 7.35 -13.64 9.11
CA ALA A 106 8.32 -12.81 8.37
C ALA A 106 9.09 -13.57 7.27
N LYS A 107 9.49 -14.83 7.51
CA LYS A 107 10.15 -15.67 6.51
C LYS A 107 9.26 -15.98 5.31
N CYS A 108 8.01 -16.38 5.57
CA CYS A 108 7.06 -16.67 4.49
C CYS A 108 6.61 -15.39 3.79
N HIS A 109 6.40 -14.30 4.52
CA HIS A 109 6.04 -13.02 3.94
C HIS A 109 7.13 -12.45 3.03
N ARG A 110 8.40 -12.78 3.25
CA ARG A 110 9.46 -12.44 2.27
C ARG A 110 9.39 -13.32 1.03
N GLY A 111 9.32 -14.64 1.22
CA GLY A 111 9.32 -15.60 0.10
C GLY A 111 8.10 -15.49 -0.81
N VAL A 112 6.97 -15.01 -0.30
CA VAL A 112 5.76 -14.83 -1.12
C VAL A 112 5.96 -13.83 -2.27
N HIS A 113 6.84 -12.84 -2.08
CA HIS A 113 7.15 -11.83 -3.10
C HIS A 113 8.01 -12.36 -4.25
N ASP A 114 8.56 -13.58 -4.12
CA ASP A 114 9.30 -14.26 -5.19
C ASP A 114 8.35 -15.01 -6.15
N HIS A 115 7.05 -15.02 -5.87
CA HIS A 115 6.01 -15.68 -6.67
C HIS A 115 5.05 -14.66 -7.30
N THR A 116 4.48 -15.03 -8.44
CA THR A 116 3.41 -14.25 -9.09
C THR A 116 2.11 -14.42 -8.31
N VAL A 117 1.12 -13.54 -8.56
CA VAL A 117 -0.21 -13.68 -7.91
C VAL A 117 -0.87 -14.98 -8.35
N GLU A 118 -0.61 -15.42 -9.57
CA GLU A 118 -1.12 -16.62 -10.20
C GLU A 118 -0.52 -17.90 -9.57
N ASP A 119 0.76 -17.88 -9.19
CA ASP A 119 1.47 -19.04 -8.62
C ASP A 119 1.40 -19.13 -7.09
N TRP A 120 0.98 -18.05 -6.45
CA TRP A 120 1.05 -17.91 -5.00
C TRP A 120 0.21 -18.95 -4.25
N ALA A 121 -1.01 -19.23 -4.69
CA ALA A 121 -1.88 -20.23 -4.04
C ALA A 121 -1.18 -21.61 -3.95
N SER A 122 -0.61 -22.07 -5.06
CA SER A 122 0.15 -23.31 -5.14
C SER A 122 1.36 -23.31 -4.19
N TRP A 123 2.07 -22.19 -4.08
CA TRP A 123 3.21 -22.05 -3.18
C TRP A 123 2.83 -22.09 -1.69
N ILE A 124 1.70 -21.49 -1.32
CA ILE A 124 1.19 -21.57 0.07
C ILE A 124 0.91 -23.02 0.45
N ASP A 125 0.25 -23.77 -0.41
CA ASP A 125 -0.15 -25.15 -0.10
C ASP A 125 1.02 -26.13 -0.12
N SER A 126 2.02 -25.92 -0.99
CA SER A 126 3.19 -26.79 -1.15
C SER A 126 4.00 -27.07 0.13
N ARG A 127 3.90 -26.22 1.17
CA ARG A 127 4.71 -26.35 2.39
C ARG A 127 4.03 -27.10 3.53
N LYS A 128 2.77 -27.53 3.38
CA LYS A 128 2.03 -28.25 4.43
C LYS A 128 2.64 -29.63 4.78
N ALA A 129 3.60 -30.13 4.01
CA ALA A 129 4.22 -31.45 4.18
C ALA A 129 5.42 -31.51 5.16
N GLY A 130 5.78 -30.42 5.87
CA GLY A 130 7.03 -30.36 6.66
C GLY A 130 6.92 -29.80 8.07
N ALA A 131 5.74 -29.87 8.70
CA ALA A 131 5.55 -29.49 10.09
C ALA A 131 5.36 -30.77 10.94
N ALA A 132 6.48 -31.37 11.36
CA ALA A 132 6.58 -32.31 12.46
C ALA A 132 7.46 -31.67 13.54
#